data_AF-A0AAU0Y2C5-F1
#
_entry.id   AF-A0AAU0Y2C5-F1
#
_cell.length_a   1.000
_cell.length_b   1.000
_cell.length_c   1.000
_cell.angle_alpha   90.00
_cell.angle_beta   90.00
_cell.angle_gamma   90.00
#
_symmetry.space_group_name_H-M   'P 1'
#
loop_
_entity.id
_entity.type
_entity.pdbx_description
1 polymer ?
#
loop_
_entity_poly.entity_id
_entity_poly.type
_entity_poly.pdbx_seq_one_letter_code
_entity_poly.pdbx_strand_id
1 'polypeptide(L)'
;MKLNARATGARRSGPNDALRETKASLLEESDKAEKELTALLRGCLAEAIRDRSVMPMWFVTVLGPVPPAEKTQEWMDLATEVLAYRVTYQVTVTVVALGPETDDIPGRWDWHDDLAE
;
A
#
# COMPACT_ATOMS: atom_id res chain seq x y z
N MET A 1 13.22 -60.45 -31.04
CA MET A 1 13.64 -59.16 -31.62
C MET A 1 12.97 -58.04 -30.83
N LYS A 2 13.78 -57.33 -30.02
CA LYS A 2 13.61 -56.01 -29.37
C LYS A 2 12.37 -55.71 -28.48
N LEU A 3 12.62 -55.72 -27.16
CA LEU A 3 12.06 -54.80 -26.17
C LEU A 3 12.27 -53.33 -26.59
N ASN A 4 11.36 -52.43 -26.21
CA ASN A 4 11.56 -51.03 -25.80
C ASN A 4 10.19 -50.33 -25.74
N ALA A 5 9.90 -49.33 -24.91
CA ALA A 5 10.38 -48.86 -23.62
C ALA A 5 9.34 -47.79 -23.25
N ARG A 6 8.84 -47.81 -22.01
CA ARG A 6 8.05 -46.71 -21.44
C ARG A 6 8.89 -45.43 -21.49
N ALA A 7 8.28 -44.33 -21.92
CA ALA A 7 8.74 -42.99 -21.57
C ALA A 7 7.51 -42.17 -21.15
N THR A 8 7.09 -42.40 -19.91
CA THR A 8 6.26 -41.47 -19.16
C THR A 8 7.07 -40.18 -19.05
N GLY A 9 6.70 -39.17 -19.83
CA GLY A 9 7.22 -37.81 -19.70
C GLY A 9 6.74 -37.21 -18.39
N ALA A 10 7.39 -37.56 -17.28
CA ALA A 10 7.30 -36.79 -16.05
C ALA A 10 7.99 -35.45 -16.31
N ARG A 11 7.19 -34.41 -16.55
CA ARG A 11 7.63 -33.02 -16.45
C ARG A 11 8.35 -32.87 -15.11
N ARG A 12 9.60 -32.41 -15.15
CA ARG A 12 10.32 -31.95 -13.97
C ARG A 12 9.53 -30.78 -13.39
N SER A 13 8.65 -31.07 -12.41
CA SER A 13 8.17 -30.07 -11.46
C SER A 13 9.39 -29.66 -10.66
N GLY A 14 10.00 -28.55 -11.06
CA GLY A 14 11.23 -28.06 -10.46
C GLY A 14 10.93 -27.18 -9.25
N PRO A 15 11.91 -26.95 -8.36
CA PRO A 15 11.80 -26.03 -7.23
C PRO A 15 11.35 -24.59 -7.61
N ASN A 16 11.36 -24.25 -8.90
CA ASN A 16 10.91 -22.97 -9.45
C ASN A 16 9.37 -22.81 -9.46
N ASP A 17 8.60 -23.89 -9.59
CA ASP A 17 7.13 -23.80 -9.59
C ASP A 17 6.62 -23.55 -8.17
N ALA A 18 7.18 -24.24 -7.18
CA ALA A 18 6.90 -24.00 -5.76
C ALA A 18 7.29 -22.59 -5.30
N LEU A 19 8.40 -22.04 -5.83
CA LEU A 19 8.82 -20.67 -5.54
C LEU A 19 7.87 -19.63 -6.16
N ARG A 20 7.36 -19.87 -7.38
CA ARG A 20 6.36 -19.01 -8.02
C ARG A 20 5.03 -19.03 -7.26
N GLU A 21 4.61 -20.19 -6.80
CA GLU A 21 3.40 -20.35 -6.00
C GLU A 21 3.54 -19.65 -4.64
N THR A 22 4.66 -19.85 -3.94
CA THR A 22 4.95 -19.15 -2.67
C THR A 22 5.00 -17.65 -2.85
N LYS A 23 5.65 -17.17 -3.90
CA LYS A 23 5.72 -15.74 -4.22
C LYS A 23 4.34 -15.17 -4.55
N ALA A 24 3.53 -15.89 -5.34
CA ALA A 24 2.17 -15.47 -5.68
C ALA A 24 1.30 -15.33 -4.42
N SER A 25 1.34 -16.31 -3.50
CA SER A 25 0.59 -16.24 -2.24
C SER A 25 1.03 -15.09 -1.34
N LEU A 26 2.34 -14.81 -1.25
CA LEU A 26 2.85 -13.66 -0.49
C LEU A 26 2.41 -12.32 -1.09
N LEU A 27 2.36 -12.22 -2.42
CA LEU A 27 1.85 -11.02 -3.10
C LEU A 27 0.34 -10.86 -2.87
N GLU A 28 -0.45 -11.92 -2.97
CA GLU A 28 -1.89 -11.88 -2.69
C GLU A 28 -2.19 -11.48 -1.23
N GLU A 29 -1.40 -11.99 -0.28
CA GLU A 29 -1.52 -11.64 1.13
C GLU A 29 -1.14 -10.17 1.39
N SER A 30 -0.09 -9.68 0.73
CA SER A 30 0.31 -8.27 0.77
C SER A 30 -0.76 -7.36 0.17
N ASP A 31 -1.26 -7.66 -1.03
CA ASP A 31 -2.32 -6.90 -1.70
C ASP A 31 -3.60 -6.86 -0.86
N LYS A 32 -3.93 -7.97 -0.21
CA LYS A 32 -5.09 -8.05 0.67
C LYS A 32 -4.88 -7.20 1.92
N ALA A 33 -3.72 -7.31 2.58
CA ALA A 33 -3.39 -6.52 3.75
C ALA A 33 -3.42 -5.02 3.45
N GLU A 34 -2.90 -4.60 2.29
CA GLU A 34 -2.93 -3.22 1.84
C GLU A 34 -4.37 -2.73 1.61
N LYS A 35 -5.20 -3.52 0.91
CA LYS A 35 -6.61 -3.19 0.69
C LYS A 35 -7.39 -3.06 1.99
N GLU A 36 -7.15 -3.97 2.94
CA GLU A 36 -7.79 -3.93 4.26
C GLU A 36 -7.35 -2.69 5.06
N LEU A 37 -6.05 -2.36 5.05
CA LEU A 37 -5.52 -1.16 5.69
C LEU A 37 -6.14 0.11 5.09
N THR A 38 -6.14 0.23 3.76
CA THR A 38 -6.71 1.39 3.04
C THR A 38 -8.21 1.53 3.34
N ALA A 39 -8.97 0.44 3.37
CA ALA A 39 -10.38 0.48 3.71
C ALA A 39 -10.64 0.96 5.15
N LEU A 40 -9.84 0.49 6.12
CA LEU A 40 -9.92 0.92 7.52
C LEU A 40 -9.59 2.41 7.65
N LEU A 41 -8.49 2.86 7.04
CA LEU A 41 -8.05 4.25 7.09
C LEU A 41 -9.08 5.19 6.45
N ARG A 42 -9.64 4.81 5.30
CA ARG A 42 -10.71 5.58 4.65
C ARG A 42 -11.94 5.71 5.55
N GLY A 43 -12.33 4.62 6.22
CA GLY A 43 -13.43 4.62 7.18
C GLY A 43 -13.16 5.55 8.37
N CYS A 44 -11.97 5.44 8.97
CA CYS A 44 -11.55 6.33 10.06
C CYS A 44 -11.54 7.80 9.65
N LEU A 45 -11.03 8.12 8.45
CA LEU A 45 -11.02 9.47 7.92
C LEU A 45 -12.43 10.02 7.71
N ALA A 46 -13.32 9.22 7.13
CA ALA A 46 -14.71 9.62 6.90
C ALA A 46 -15.44 9.94 8.22
N GLU A 47 -15.29 9.11 9.25
CA GLU A 47 -15.88 9.37 10.57
C GLU A 47 -15.25 10.61 11.22
N ALA A 48 -13.93 10.78 11.15
CA ALA A 48 -13.26 11.96 11.70
C ALA A 48 -13.73 13.26 11.04
N ILE A 49 -13.96 13.27 9.73
CA ILE A 49 -14.52 14.41 8.99
C ILE A 49 -15.97 14.66 9.41
N ARG A 50 -16.79 13.60 9.48
CA ARG A 50 -18.19 13.68 9.89
C ARG A 50 -18.35 14.29 11.28
N ASP A 51 -17.49 13.88 12.22
CA ASP A 51 -17.47 14.36 13.60
C ASP A 51 -16.79 15.73 13.75
N ARG A 52 -16.26 16.32 12.67
CA ARG A 52 -15.47 17.55 12.68
C ARG A 52 -14.31 17.48 13.68
N SER A 53 -13.66 16.33 13.72
CA SER A 53 -12.51 16.08 14.59
C SER A 53 -11.37 17.04 14.28
N VAL A 54 -10.58 17.37 15.31
CA VAL A 54 -9.37 18.18 15.13
C VAL A 54 -8.32 17.33 14.42
N MET A 55 -8.00 17.71 13.18
CA MET A 55 -6.98 17.04 12.39
C MET A 55 -5.56 17.49 12.78
N PRO A 56 -4.55 16.61 12.65
CA PRO A 56 -3.16 16.99 12.85
C PRO A 56 -2.73 18.14 11.93
N MET A 57 -1.76 18.96 12.37
CA MET A 57 -1.28 20.12 11.61
C MET A 57 -0.77 19.73 10.22
N TRP A 58 0.08 18.70 10.10
CA TRP A 58 0.60 18.23 8.81
C TRP A 58 -0.53 17.89 7.82
N PHE A 59 -1.67 17.38 8.30
CA PHE A 59 -2.80 16.99 7.46
C PHE A 59 -3.46 18.24 6.88
N VAL A 60 -3.76 19.21 7.74
CA VAL A 60 -4.41 20.46 7.34
C VAL A 60 -3.51 21.30 6.42
N THR A 61 -2.20 21.30 6.63
CA THR A 61 -1.26 22.08 5.81
C THR A 61 -1.06 21.49 4.42
N VAL A 62 -1.09 20.16 4.28
CA VAL A 62 -0.83 19.48 3.00
C VAL A 62 -2.12 19.26 2.22
N LEU A 63 -3.16 18.73 2.87
CA LEU A 63 -4.40 18.34 2.20
C LEU A 63 -5.51 19.37 2.38
N GLY A 64 -5.41 20.26 3.37
CA GLY A 64 -6.50 21.12 3.79
C GLY A 64 -7.42 20.45 4.82
N PRO A 65 -8.30 21.23 5.48
CA PRO A 65 -9.11 20.73 6.59
C PRO A 65 -10.34 19.93 6.17
N VAL A 66 -10.80 20.06 4.92
CA VAL A 66 -12.01 19.41 4.39
C VAL A 66 -11.87 19.11 2.90
N PRO A 67 -12.55 18.06 2.38
CA PRO A 67 -12.55 17.76 0.95
C PRO A 67 -13.20 18.89 0.13
N PRO A 68 -12.61 19.29 -1.01
CA PRO A 68 -13.26 20.18 -1.96
C PRO A 68 -14.51 19.54 -2.56
N ALA A 69 -15.57 20.33 -2.79
CA ALA A 69 -16.86 19.82 -3.27
C ALA A 69 -16.78 19.09 -4.62
N GLU A 70 -15.93 19.57 -5.54
CA GLU A 70 -15.78 18.99 -6.88
C GLU A 70 -14.78 17.84 -6.93
N LYS A 71 -13.89 17.71 -5.94
CA LYS A 71 -12.78 16.74 -5.92
C LYS A 71 -12.77 15.87 -4.67
N THR A 72 -13.94 15.60 -4.10
CA THR A 72 -14.04 14.90 -2.81
C THR A 72 -13.43 13.50 -2.88
N GLN A 73 -13.66 12.74 -3.96
CA GLN A 73 -13.10 11.39 -4.07
C GLN A 73 -11.58 11.40 -4.23
N GLU A 74 -11.04 12.19 -5.16
CA GLU A 74 -9.59 12.38 -5.35
C GLU A 74 -8.91 12.79 -4.03
N TRP A 75 -9.52 13.72 -3.31
CA TRP A 75 -9.02 14.16 -2.01
C TRP A 75 -9.04 13.05 -0.95
N MET A 76 -10.12 12.27 -0.89
CA MET A 76 -10.23 11.15 0.05
C MET A 76 -9.24 10.04 -0.26
N ASP A 77 -8.98 9.78 -1.55
CA ASP A 77 -8.02 8.79 -2.02
C ASP A 77 -6.60 9.21 -1.61
N LEU A 78 -6.19 10.42 -1.99
CA LEU A 78 -4.89 10.99 -1.61
C LEU A 78 -4.69 11.04 -0.09
N ALA A 79 -5.70 11.50 0.66
CA ALA A 79 -5.64 11.56 2.11
C ALA A 79 -5.47 10.17 2.75
N THR A 80 -6.12 9.15 2.18
CA THR A 80 -5.99 7.76 2.64
C THR A 80 -4.61 7.19 2.31
N GLU A 81 -4.07 7.48 1.13
CA GLU A 81 -2.73 7.06 0.72
C GLU A 81 -1.64 7.68 1.60
N VAL A 82 -1.74 8.97 1.92
CA VAL A 82 -0.82 9.63 2.86
C VAL A 82 -0.92 9.00 4.26
N LEU A 83 -2.12 8.65 4.74
CA LEU A 83 -2.28 7.95 6.01
C LEU A 83 -1.65 6.54 5.96
N ALA A 84 -1.85 5.81 4.87
CA ALA A 84 -1.29 4.48 4.67
C ALA A 84 0.24 4.55 4.67
N TYR A 85 0.83 5.50 3.93
CA TYR A 85 2.26 5.76 3.92
C TYR A 85 2.80 6.01 5.34
N ARG A 86 2.14 6.90 6.09
CA ARG A 86 2.56 7.25 7.45
C ARG A 86 2.47 6.07 8.41
N VAL A 87 1.46 5.22 8.29
CA VAL A 87 1.33 4.00 9.11
C VAL A 87 2.42 2.99 8.75
N THR A 88 2.60 2.73 7.45
CA THR A 88 3.58 1.78 6.92
C THR A 88 5.01 2.13 7.34
N TYR A 89 5.38 3.42 7.25
CA TYR A 89 6.73 3.90 7.59
C TYR A 89 6.83 4.52 8.99
N GLN A 90 5.79 4.37 9.82
CA GLN A 90 5.75 4.89 11.20
C GLN A 90 6.14 6.37 11.31
N VAL A 91 5.67 7.19 10.38
CA VAL A 91 5.94 8.63 10.37
C VAL A 91 5.18 9.30 11.51
N THR A 92 5.89 9.62 12.58
CA THR A 92 5.33 10.24 13.80
C THR A 92 5.50 11.76 13.85
N VAL A 93 6.26 12.34 12.92
CA VAL A 93 6.53 13.79 12.87
C VAL A 93 5.22 14.55 12.64
N THR A 94 4.97 15.57 13.44
CA THR A 94 3.68 16.30 13.50
C THR A 94 3.53 17.39 12.44
N VAL A 95 4.63 17.77 11.78
CA VAL A 95 4.71 18.94 10.88
C VAL A 95 4.92 18.58 9.40
N VAL A 96 5.53 17.43 9.10
CA VAL A 96 5.75 16.97 7.71
C VAL A 96 4.88 15.75 7.45
N ALA A 97 4.11 15.76 6.36
CA ALA A 97 3.16 14.69 6.02
C ALA A 97 3.88 13.37 5.71
N LEU A 98 4.97 13.40 4.96
CA LEU A 98 5.70 12.18 4.55
C LEU A 98 6.97 11.92 5.41
N GLY A 99 7.18 12.74 6.44
CA GLY A 99 8.39 12.68 7.28
C GLY A 99 9.63 13.16 6.52
N PRO A 100 10.83 13.02 7.11
CA PRO A 100 12.06 13.30 6.39
C PRO A 100 12.29 12.27 5.28
N GLU A 101 12.85 12.72 4.16
CA GLU A 101 13.49 11.85 3.17
C GLU A 101 14.50 10.95 3.88
N THR A 102 14.41 9.63 3.69
CA THR A 102 15.42 8.70 4.19
C THR A 102 15.73 7.65 3.13
N ASP A 103 16.97 7.63 2.62
CA ASP A 103 17.48 6.73 1.56
C ASP A 103 17.44 5.24 1.92
N ASP A 104 17.23 4.90 3.19
CA ASP A 104 17.52 3.57 3.71
C ASP A 104 16.37 2.56 3.60
N ILE A 105 15.17 2.97 3.16
CA ILE A 105 14.00 2.08 3.07
C ILE A 105 13.61 1.83 1.60
N PRO A 106 13.81 0.61 1.07
CA PRO A 106 13.44 0.27 -0.30
C PRO A 106 11.95 0.54 -0.59
N GLY A 107 11.63 1.20 -1.71
CA GLY A 107 10.26 1.51 -2.13
C GLY A 107 9.60 2.69 -1.40
N ARG A 108 10.22 3.23 -0.34
CA ARG A 108 9.72 4.43 0.35
C ARG A 108 9.85 5.69 -0.49
N TRP A 109 10.86 5.75 -1.36
CA TRP A 109 11.17 6.91 -2.21
C TRP A 109 10.20 7.08 -3.36
N ASP A 110 10.00 6.03 -4.15
CA ASP A 110 9.06 6.08 -5.28
C ASP A 110 7.66 6.50 -4.80
N TRP A 111 7.18 5.93 -3.68
CA TRP A 111 5.88 6.33 -3.11
C TRP A 111 5.90 7.73 -2.46
N HIS A 112 7.04 8.17 -1.93
CA HIS A 112 7.17 9.53 -1.42
C HIS A 112 7.08 10.56 -2.56
N ASP A 113 7.74 10.30 -3.68
CA ASP A 113 7.73 11.16 -4.87
C ASP A 113 6.32 11.24 -5.48
N ASP A 114 5.67 10.09 -5.67
CA ASP A 114 4.28 10.01 -6.16
C ASP A 114 3.28 10.82 -5.31
N LEU A 115 3.50 10.91 -4.00
CA LEU A 115 2.65 11.67 -3.06
C LEU A 115 3.06 13.14 -2.91
N ALA A 116 4.25 13.51 -3.38
CA ALA A 116 4.78 14.87 -3.30
C ALA A 116 4.50 15.71 -4.56
N GLU A 117 4.19 15.07 -5.69
CA GLU A 117 3.77 15.68 -6.97
C GLU A 117 2.31 16.21 -6.92
#